data_AF-A0A3B9A3Q0-F1
#
_entry.id   AF-A0A3B9A3Q0-F1
#
_cell.length_a   1.000
_cell.length_b   1.000
_cell.length_c   1.000
_cell.angle_alpha   90.00
_cell.angle_beta   90.00
_cell.angle_gamma   90.00
#
_symmetry.space_group_name_H-M   'P 1'
#
loop_
_entity.id
_entity.type
_entity.pdbx_description
1 polymer ?
#
loop_
_entity_poly.entity_id
_entity_poly.type
_entity_poly.pdbx_seq_one_letter_code
_entity_poly.pdbx_strand_id
1 'polypeptide(L)' 'MYEKRKGVRPCYGRVSEKAPAWLLALLEEADGLEIERASNLLSFDVWLTHEKKAQPQLSLFGEAG' A
#
# COMPACT_ATOMS: atom_id res chain seq x y z
N MET A 1 -4.39 -6.03 12.53
CA MET A 1 -4.68 -7.40 12.04
C MET A 1 -3.56 -7.98 11.17
N TYR A 2 -2.84 -7.18 10.38
CA TYR A 2 -1.77 -7.66 9.49
C TYR A 2 -0.64 -8.39 10.24
N GLU A 3 -0.03 -7.73 11.24
CA GLU A 3 1.06 -8.31 12.04
C GLU A 3 0.64 -9.62 12.73
N LYS A 4 -0.56 -9.65 13.33
CA LYS A 4 -1.11 -10.88 13.92
C LYS A 4 -1.26 -12.04 12.94
N ARG A 5 -1.48 -11.77 11.65
CA ARG A 5 -1.67 -12.79 10.60
C ARG A 5 -0.36 -13.18 9.91
N LYS A 6 0.59 -12.26 9.78
CA LYS A 6 1.84 -12.47 9.04
C LYS A 6 3.07 -12.63 9.93
N GLY A 7 2.96 -12.35 11.23
CA GLY A 7 4.07 -12.33 12.17
C GLY A 7 5.06 -11.19 11.96
N VAL A 8 4.75 -10.24 11.07
CA VAL A 8 5.65 -9.15 10.66
C VAL A 8 4.85 -7.88 10.42
N ARG A 9 5.47 -6.73 10.72
CA ARG A 9 4.89 -5.40 10.48
C ARG A 9 4.86 -5.06 8.99
N PRO A 10 3.81 -4.43 8.48
CA PRO A 10 3.85 -3.86 7.15
C PRO A 10 4.87 -2.72 7.11
N CYS A 11 5.61 -2.61 6.01
CA CYS A 11 6.52 -1.49 5.73
C CYS A 11 5.98 -0.60 4.61
N TYR A 12 4.96 -1.06 3.88
CA TYR A 12 4.30 -0.29 2.83
C TYR A 12 2.78 -0.39 2.94
N GLY A 13 2.11 0.73 2.71
CA GLY A 13 0.67 0.82 2.60
C GLY A 13 0.25 1.61 1.35
N ARG A 14 -0.86 1.20 0.74
CA ARG A 14 -1.56 2.01 -0.27
C ARG A 14 -2.96 2.32 0.24
N VAL A 15 -3.32 3.58 0.20
CA VAL A 15 -4.59 4.10 0.72
C VAL A 15 -5.27 4.96 -0.35
N SER A 16 -6.60 5.05 -0.31
CA SER A 16 -7.33 5.94 -1.22
C SER A 16 -7.00 7.41 -0.98
N GLU A 17 -6.93 8.20 -2.06
CA GLU A 17 -6.89 9.67 -1.95
C GLU A 17 -8.15 10.24 -1.28
N LYS A 18 -9.26 9.50 -1.31
CA LYS A 18 -10.54 9.87 -0.68
C LYS A 18 -10.63 9.37 0.77
N ALA A 19 -9.53 8.87 1.33
CA ALA A 19 -9.52 8.34 2.68
C ALA A 19 -9.84 9.43 3.70
N PRO A 20 -10.68 9.11 4.70
CA PRO A 20 -10.97 10.07 5.76
C PRO A 20 -9.72 10.33 6.59
N ALA A 21 -9.57 11.56 7.10
CA ALA A 21 -8.38 12.01 7.80
C ALA A 21 -8.02 11.10 9.01
N TRP A 22 -9.02 10.57 9.72
CA TRP A 22 -8.79 9.67 10.85
C TRP A 22 -8.12 8.35 10.42
N LEU A 23 -8.39 7.85 9.21
CA LEU A 23 -7.80 6.63 8.69
C LEU A 23 -6.35 6.85 8.29
N LEU A 24 -6.06 8.02 7.70
CA LEU A 24 -4.70 8.43 7.37
C LEU A 24 -3.85 8.59 8.64
N ALA A 25 -4.39 9.26 9.67
CA ALA A 25 -3.69 9.44 10.95
C ALA A 25 -3.27 8.10 11.57
N LEU A 26 -4.16 7.10 11.59
CA LEU A 26 -3.86 5.76 12.09
C LEU A 26 -2.73 5.04 11.33
N LEU A 27 -2.59 5.32 10.04
CA LEU A 27 -1.54 4.76 9.19
C LEU A 27 -0.22 5.51 9.39
N GLU A 28 -0.26 6.83 9.55
CA GLU A 28 0.91 7.66 9.83
C GLU A 28 1.50 7.43 11.23
N GLU A 29 0.70 6.99 12.20
CA GLU A 29 1.18 6.54 13.52
C GLU A 29 1.96 5.20 13.47
N ALA A 30 1.90 4.47 12.36
CA ALA A 30 2.60 3.21 12.21
C ALA A 30 4.08 3.43 11.86
N ASP A 31 4.96 3.22 12.84
CA ASP A 31 6.39 3.40 12.69
C ASP A 31 6.97 2.55 11.53
N GLY A 32 7.68 3.23 10.62
CA GLY A 32 8.30 2.60 9.44
C GLY A 32 7.35 2.23 8.30
N LEU A 33 6.10 2.72 8.30
CA LEU A 33 5.13 2.48 7.22
C LEU A 33 5.18 3.58 6.16
N GLU A 34 5.64 3.23 4.95
CA GLU A 34 5.56 4.12 3.79
C GLU A 34 4.15 4.09 3.20
N ILE A 35 3.55 5.26 2.96
CA ILE A 35 2.17 5.38 2.46
C ILE A 35 2.13 5.98 1.05
N GLU A 36 1.52 5.24 0.10
CA GLU A 36 1.16 5.74 -1.22
C GLU A 36 -0.35 6.04 -1.29
N ARG A 37 -0.72 7.18 -1.87
CA ARG A 37 -2.12 7.52 -2.15
C ARG A 37 -2.50 7.14 -3.57
N ALA A 38 -3.67 6.55 -3.74
CA ALA A 38 -4.18 6.12 -5.04
C ALA A 38 -5.60 6.63 -5.31
N SER A 39 -5.82 7.16 -6.51
CA SER A 39 -7.09 7.77 -6.95
C SER A 39 -8.17 6.75 -7.34
N ASN A 40 -7.75 5.53 -7.69
CA ASN A 40 -8.60 4.45 -8.18
C ASN A 40 -9.15 3.53 -7.07
N LEU A 41 -9.03 3.93 -5.81
CA LEU A 41 -9.47 3.17 -4.63
C LEU A 41 -10.71 3.80 -3.99
N LEU A 42 -11.56 2.97 -3.37
CA LEU A 42 -12.69 3.45 -2.57
C LEU A 42 -12.20 4.12 -1.27
N SER A 43 -13.00 5.01 -0.68
CA SER A 43 -12.60 5.84 0.46
C SER A 43 -12.08 5.07 1.68
N PHE A 44 -12.40 3.78 1.83
CA PHE A 44 -11.95 2.94 2.95
C PHE A 44 -11.01 1.81 2.52
N ASP A 45 -10.58 1.79 1.26
CA ASP A 45 -9.64 0.78 0.79
C ASP A 45 -8.23 1.08 1.32
N VAL A 46 -7.69 0.09 2.02
CA VAL A 46 -6.33 0.10 2.55
C VAL A 46 -5.66 -1.22 2.23
N TRP A 47 -4.50 -1.12 1.60
CA TRP A 47 -3.63 -2.24 1.27
C TRP A 47 -2.37 -2.14 2.10
N LEU A 48 -1.92 -3.24 2.69
CA LEU A 48 -0.72 -3.28 3.52
C LEU A 48 0.17 -4.43 3.07
N THR A 49 1.49 -4.20 3.04
CA THR A 49 2.47 -5.24 2.79
C THR A 49 3.77 -5.03 3.57
N HIS A 50 4.46 -6.12 3.87
CA HIS A 50 5.83 -6.13 4.39
C HIS A 50 6.85 -6.44 3.28
N GLU A 51 6.38 -6.72 2.07
CA GLU A 51 7.22 -6.95 0.90
C GLU A 51 7.57 -5.60 0.29
N LYS A 52 8.87 -5.31 0.12
CA LYS A 52 9.31 -4.11 -0.62
C LYS A 52 8.66 -4.14 -1.99
N LYS A 53 8.13 -2.98 -2.41
CA LYS A 53 7.55 -2.75 -3.74
C LYS A 53 8.42 -3.49 -4.76
N ALA A 54 7.91 -4.60 -5.31
CA ALA A 54 8.57 -5.19 -6.46
C ALA A 54 8.60 -4.05 -7.48
N GLN A 55 9.80 -3.59 -7.82
CA GLN A 55 9.97 -2.64 -8.92
C GLN A 55 9.09 -3.17 -10.05
N PRO A 56 8.26 -2.33 -10.70
CA PRO A 56 7.45 -2.81 -11.80
C PRO A 56 8.41 -3.54 -12.74
N GLN A 57 8.22 -4.85 -12.93
CA GLN A 57 8.94 -5.60 -13.94
C GLN A 57 8.55 -4.93 -15.25
N LEU A 58 9.38 -3.98 -15.67
CA LEU A 58 9.31 -3.33 -16.95
C LEU A 58 9.54 -4.42 -18.01
N SER A 59 8.58 -4.48 -18.92
CA SER A 59 8.62 -5.16 -20.21
C SER A 59 8.54 -6.68 -20.21
N LEU A 60 7.31 -7.22 -20.14
CA LEU A 60 7.00 -8.53 -20.71
C LEU A 60 6.29 -8.46 -22.08
N PHE A 61 6.04 -7.26 -22.61
CA PHE A 61 5.41 -7.08 -23.91
C PHE A 61 6.14 -6.02 -24.72
N GLY A 62 7.29 -6.42 -25.27
CA GLY A 62 7.84 -5.81 -26.48
C GLY A 62 7.32 -6.62 -27.68
N GLU A 63 6.32 -6.03 -28.32
CA GLU A 63 5.73 -6.27 -29.65
C GLU A 63 6.19 -7.47 -30.48
N ALA A 64 5.20 -8.29 -30.87
CA ALA A 64 5.21 -8.94 -32.17
C ALA A 64 4.87 -7.88 -33.24
N GLY A 65 5.84 -7.54 -34.06
CA GLY A 65 5.73 -6.66 -35.23
C GLY A 65 6.76 -7.06 -36.27
#